data_AF-A0A8B2Z2U4-F1
#
_entry.id   AF-A0A8B2Z2U4-F1
#
_cell.length_a   1.000
_cell.length_b   1.000
_cell.length_c   1.000
_cell.angle_alpha   90.00
_cell.angle_beta   90.00
_cell.angle_gamma   90.00
#
_symmetry.space_group_name_H-M   'P 1'
#
loop_
_entity.id
_entity.type
_entity.pdbx_description
1 polymer ?
#
loop_
_entity_poly.entity_id
_entity_poly.type
_entity_poly.pdbx_seq_one_letter_code
_entity_poly.pdbx_strand_id
1 'polypeptide(L)'
;MEERMVNQFYGSLLHDIGKAVQRAENVRKKHQIVGADLLEKFDANREITRSLRYHHINYMSSSLPKDSLSYITYIADNIASGTDRRSENDEKGWKWNSKTPITNIEVFDPERLRHLLPWNIDLTL
;
A
#
# COMPACT_ATOMS: atom_id res chain seq x y z
N MET A 1 6.82 -24.21 8.55
CA MET A 1 6.94 -22.78 8.90
C MET A 1 6.05 -22.54 10.12
N GLU A 2 6.51 -21.78 11.11
CA GLU A 2 5.71 -21.49 12.32
C GLU A 2 4.41 -20.73 11.94
N GLU A 3 3.30 -21.01 12.62
CA GLU A 3 1.98 -20.42 12.30
C GLU A 3 2.03 -18.89 12.25
N ARG A 4 2.73 -18.27 13.20
CA ARG A 4 2.89 -16.82 13.26
C ARG A 4 3.58 -16.26 12.01
N MET A 5 4.60 -16.94 11.49
CA MET A 5 5.27 -16.56 10.26
C MET A 5 4.36 -16.74 9.04
N VAL A 6 3.55 -17.80 9.01
CA VAL A 6 2.55 -18.02 7.95
C VAL A 6 1.54 -16.87 7.92
N ASN A 7 1.01 -16.49 9.09
CA ASN A 7 0.08 -15.38 9.22
C ASN A 7 0.72 -14.04 8.84
N GLN A 8 1.99 -13.81 9.20
CA GLN A 8 2.72 -12.61 8.80
C GLN A 8 2.89 -12.54 7.28
N PHE A 9 3.30 -13.64 6.66
CA PHE A 9 3.48 -13.73 5.21
C PHE A 9 2.19 -13.39 4.46
N TYR A 10 1.08 -14.06 4.80
CA TYR A 10 -0.20 -13.82 4.14
C TYR A 10 -0.78 -12.43 4.48
N GLY A 11 -0.62 -11.97 5.71
CA GLY A 11 -1.05 -10.63 6.12
C GLY A 11 -0.37 -9.53 5.30
N SER A 12 0.95 -9.64 5.09
CA SER A 12 1.69 -8.68 4.28
C SER A 12 1.45 -8.84 2.78
N LEU A 13 1.35 -10.07 2.27
CA LEU A 13 1.07 -10.30 0.84
C LEU A 13 -0.30 -9.74 0.43
N LEU A 14 -1.30 -9.87 1.30
CA LEU A 14 -2.69 -9.55 0.99
C LEU A 14 -3.13 -8.16 1.49
N HIS A 15 -2.25 -7.39 2.14
CA HIS A 15 -2.61 -6.12 2.81
C HIS A 15 -3.42 -5.15 1.92
N ASP A 16 -3.11 -5.16 0.62
CA ASP A 16 -3.65 -4.25 -0.39
C ASP A 16 -4.70 -4.87 -1.33
N ILE A 17 -5.10 -6.14 -1.13
CA ILE A 17 -6.01 -6.86 -2.03
C ILE A 17 -7.36 -6.15 -2.24
N GLY A 18 -7.79 -5.38 -1.23
CA GLY A 18 -9.01 -4.57 -1.32
C GLY A 18 -8.98 -3.52 -2.43
N LYS A 19 -7.80 -3.09 -2.92
CA LYS A 19 -7.69 -2.18 -4.07
C LYS A 19 -8.22 -2.83 -5.35
N ALA A 20 -8.02 -4.13 -5.54
CA ALA A 20 -8.56 -4.86 -6.69
C ALA A 20 -10.10 -4.93 -6.62
N VAL A 21 -10.63 -5.28 -5.45
CA VAL A 21 -12.09 -5.35 -5.23
C VAL A 21 -12.76 -3.98 -5.37
N GLN A 22 -12.17 -2.92 -4.82
CA GLN A 22 -12.67 -1.55 -5.02
C GLN A 22 -12.79 -1.17 -6.49
N ARG A 23 -11.84 -1.59 -7.33
CA ARG A 23 -11.85 -1.29 -8.77
C ARG A 23 -12.92 -2.10 -9.51
N ALA A 24 -13.05 -3.39 -9.20
CA ALA A 24 -14.03 -4.26 -9.84
C ALA A 24 -15.48 -3.88 -9.46
N GLU A 25 -15.72 -3.66 -8.18
CA GLU A 25 -17.06 -3.46 -7.61
C GLU A 25 -17.44 -1.97 -7.43
N ASN A 26 -16.55 -1.05 -7.81
CA ASN A 26 -16.70 0.40 -7.65
C ASN A 26 -17.08 0.83 -6.20
N VAL A 27 -16.52 0.14 -5.20
CA VAL A 27 -16.85 0.33 -3.78
C VAL A 27 -16.16 1.57 -3.21
N ARG A 28 -16.95 2.49 -2.63
CA ARG A 28 -16.45 3.72 -1.96
C ARG A 28 -16.17 3.52 -0.47
N LYS A 29 -15.36 2.50 -0.14
CA LYS A 29 -14.91 2.18 1.23
C LYS A 29 -13.40 1.98 1.21
N LYS A 30 -12.66 2.29 2.28
CA LYS A 30 -11.19 2.16 2.34
C LYS A 30 -10.73 0.73 2.00
N HIS A 31 -9.66 0.57 1.22
CA HIS A 31 -9.24 -0.71 0.64
C HIS A 31 -8.90 -1.75 1.72
N GLN A 32 -8.22 -1.33 2.79
CA GLN A 32 -7.93 -2.17 3.95
C GLN A 32 -9.18 -2.82 4.58
N ILE A 33 -10.31 -2.10 4.62
CA ILE A 33 -11.56 -2.62 5.18
C ILE A 33 -12.22 -3.54 4.16
N VAL A 34 -12.24 -3.15 2.89
CA VAL A 34 -12.78 -3.98 1.80
C VAL A 34 -12.06 -5.33 1.71
N GLY A 35 -10.72 -5.32 1.77
CA GLY A 35 -9.92 -6.55 1.72
C GLY A 35 -10.13 -7.43 2.94
N ALA A 36 -10.18 -6.86 4.15
CA ALA A 36 -10.44 -7.64 5.36
C ALA A 36 -11.85 -8.25 5.37
N ASP A 37 -12.88 -7.46 5.01
CA ASP A 37 -14.26 -7.95 4.91
C ASP A 37 -14.39 -9.04 3.83
N LEU A 38 -13.58 -8.99 2.76
CA LEU A 38 -13.52 -10.06 1.76
C LEU A 38 -12.96 -11.34 2.38
N LEU A 39 -11.79 -11.26 3.03
CA LEU A 39 -11.10 -12.44 3.56
C LEU A 39 -11.87 -13.10 4.71
N GLU A 40 -12.62 -12.33 5.50
CA GLU A 40 -13.51 -12.86 6.55
C GLU A 40 -14.62 -13.76 5.99
N LYS A 41 -15.07 -13.55 4.74
CA LYS A 41 -16.05 -14.45 4.09
C LYS A 41 -15.47 -15.84 3.75
N PHE A 42 -14.15 -15.96 3.78
CA PHE A 42 -13.42 -17.21 3.50
C PHE A 42 -12.73 -17.74 4.76
N ASP A 43 -13.21 -17.34 5.95
CA ASP A 43 -12.70 -17.79 7.25
C ASP A 43 -11.18 -17.60 7.44
N ALA A 44 -10.62 -16.55 6.82
CA ALA A 44 -9.21 -16.23 6.97
C ALA A 44 -8.85 -15.95 8.43
N ASN A 45 -7.64 -16.36 8.84
CA ASN A 45 -7.16 -16.15 10.20
C ASN A 45 -7.23 -14.66 10.58
N ARG A 46 -7.71 -14.38 11.80
CA ARG A 46 -7.90 -13.02 12.32
C ARG A 46 -6.62 -12.18 12.30
N GLU A 47 -5.44 -12.77 12.46
CA GLU A 47 -4.16 -12.04 12.41
C GLU A 47 -3.82 -11.55 11.00
N ILE A 48 -4.25 -12.28 9.97
CA ILE A 48 -4.16 -11.87 8.57
C ILE A 48 -5.12 -10.69 8.34
N THR A 49 -6.40 -10.83 8.72
CA THR A 49 -7.40 -9.78 8.47
C THR A 49 -7.11 -8.51 9.29
N ARG A 50 -6.55 -8.62 10.50
CA ARG A 50 -6.01 -7.49 11.28
C ARG A 50 -4.89 -6.76 10.56
N SER A 51 -3.92 -7.50 10.00
CA SER A 51 -2.84 -6.91 9.19
C SER A 51 -3.40 -6.08 8.05
N LEU A 52 -4.45 -6.54 7.37
CA LEU A 52 -5.16 -5.73 6.39
C LEU A 52 -5.78 -4.49 7.04
N ARG A 53 -6.66 -4.63 8.04
CA ARG A 53 -7.42 -3.50 8.63
C ARG A 53 -6.54 -2.36 9.15
N TYR A 54 -5.37 -2.71 9.70
CA TYR A 54 -4.57 -1.82 10.53
C TYR A 54 -3.16 -1.50 9.98
N HIS A 55 -2.81 -1.89 8.76
CA HIS A 55 -1.50 -1.53 8.18
C HIS A 55 -1.33 -0.04 7.82
N HIS A 56 -2.33 0.82 8.03
CA HIS A 56 -2.19 2.28 7.88
C HIS A 56 -2.10 2.93 9.26
N ILE A 57 -1.13 3.82 9.48
CA ILE A 57 -0.90 4.45 10.79
C ILE A 57 -2.12 5.19 11.34
N ASN A 58 -2.88 5.85 10.46
CA ASN A 58 -4.10 6.59 10.83
C ASN A 58 -5.26 5.67 11.28
N TYR A 59 -5.12 4.37 11.10
CA TYR A 59 -6.09 3.36 11.47
C TYR A 59 -5.57 2.44 12.57
N MET A 60 -4.33 2.64 13.03
CA MET A 60 -3.77 1.92 14.14
C MET A 60 -4.62 2.19 15.39
N SER A 61 -5.38 1.20 15.82
CA SER A 61 -6.21 1.32 17.03
C SER A 61 -5.32 1.26 18.29
N SER A 62 -5.64 2.07 19.29
CA SER A 62 -5.06 1.94 20.64
C SER A 62 -5.34 0.58 21.29
N SER A 63 -6.29 -0.18 20.75
CA SER A 63 -6.63 -1.54 21.20
C SER A 63 -5.82 -2.65 20.51
N LEU A 64 -4.92 -2.32 19.57
CA LEU A 64 -4.05 -3.32 18.95
C LEU A 64 -3.07 -3.91 19.99
N PRO A 65 -2.88 -5.24 20.01
CA PRO A 65 -1.83 -5.87 20.79
C PRO A 65 -0.46 -5.34 20.40
N LYS A 66 0.45 -5.15 21.38
CA LYS A 66 1.81 -4.62 21.16
C LYS A 66 2.64 -5.47 20.21
N ASP A 67 2.32 -6.76 20.09
CA ASP A 67 2.99 -7.77 19.27
C ASP A 67 2.25 -8.09 17.96
N SER A 68 1.28 -7.25 17.58
CA SER A 68 0.49 -7.40 16.36
C SER A 68 1.36 -7.41 15.09
N LEU A 69 1.02 -8.31 14.17
CA LEU A 69 1.63 -8.43 12.84
C LEU A 69 1.36 -7.21 11.93
N SER A 70 0.36 -6.38 12.29
CA SER A 70 0.03 -5.14 11.56
C SER A 70 1.17 -4.13 11.58
N TYR A 71 1.97 -4.07 12.65
CA TYR A 71 3.11 -3.16 12.75
C TYR A 71 4.20 -3.49 11.73
N ILE A 72 4.53 -4.78 11.58
CA ILE A 72 5.52 -5.24 10.60
C ILE A 72 5.00 -4.95 9.19
N THR A 73 3.73 -5.24 8.93
CA THR A 73 3.11 -4.98 7.62
C THR A 73 3.14 -3.49 7.27
N TYR A 74 2.83 -2.59 8.22
CA TYR A 74 2.92 -1.14 8.03
C TYR A 74 4.34 -0.67 7.70
N ILE A 75 5.35 -1.14 8.43
CA ILE A 75 6.75 -0.74 8.19
C ILE A 75 7.20 -1.25 6.82
N ALA A 76 6.89 -2.51 6.49
CA ALA A 76 7.25 -3.13 5.21
C ALA A 76 6.59 -2.40 4.02
N ASP A 77 5.31 -2.03 4.14
CA ASP A 77 4.59 -1.25 3.12
C ASP A 77 5.22 0.13 2.90
N ASN A 78 5.63 0.83 3.96
CA ASN A 78 6.34 2.09 3.83
C ASN A 78 7.71 1.97 3.16
N ILE A 79 8.45 0.88 3.41
CA ILE A 79 9.73 0.62 2.75
C ILE A 79 9.50 0.32 1.27
N ALA A 80 8.51 -0.52 0.95
CA ALA A 80 8.16 -0.88 -0.43
C ALA A 80 7.69 0.36 -1.22
N SER A 81 6.79 1.16 -0.66
CA SER A 81 6.27 2.38 -1.28
C SER A 81 7.29 3.52 -1.34
N GLY A 82 8.28 3.55 -0.43
CA GLY A 82 9.37 4.53 -0.40
C GLY A 82 10.19 4.57 -1.70
N THR A 83 10.28 3.45 -2.43
CA THR A 83 10.92 3.40 -3.75
C THR A 83 10.09 4.04 -4.88
N ASP A 84 8.78 4.26 -4.67
CA ASP A 84 7.84 4.88 -5.64
C ASP A 84 7.23 6.19 -5.12
N ARG A 85 7.76 6.76 -4.01
CA ARG A 85 7.31 8.07 -3.51
C ARG A 85 7.65 9.16 -4.53
N ARG A 86 6.66 9.48 -5.38
CA ARG A 86 6.58 10.78 -6.06
C ARG A 86 6.50 11.83 -4.97
N SER A 87 7.27 12.91 -5.07
CA SER A 87 7.10 14.05 -4.19
C SER A 87 5.63 14.46 -4.23
N GLU A 88 4.94 14.32 -3.09
CA GLU A 88 3.67 15.00 -2.86
C GLU A 88 4.01 16.48 -2.77
N ASN A 89 4.19 17.14 -3.92
CA ASN A 89 3.99 18.57 -3.98
C ASN A 89 2.49 18.77 -3.73
N ASP A 90 2.17 19.04 -2.46
CA ASP A 90 0.87 19.33 -1.86
C ASP A 90 0.10 20.50 -2.51
N GLU A 91 0.51 21.00 -3.68
CA GLU A 91 -0.14 22.16 -4.30
C GLU A 91 -1.38 21.82 -5.13
N LYS A 92 -1.64 20.57 -5.55
CA LYS A 92 -2.88 20.24 -6.28
C LYS A 92 -3.40 18.82 -6.03
N GLY A 93 -3.95 18.59 -4.84
CA GLY A 93 -5.08 17.67 -4.62
C GLY A 93 -5.05 16.33 -5.39
N TRP A 94 -3.95 15.57 -5.30
CA TRP A 94 -3.85 14.25 -5.89
C TRP A 94 -4.83 13.30 -5.17
N LYS A 95 -6.07 13.26 -5.63
CA LYS A 95 -7.08 12.31 -5.16
C LYS A 95 -6.83 10.97 -5.84
N TRP A 96 -6.75 9.90 -5.05
CA TRP A 96 -6.74 8.53 -5.56
C TRP A 96 -7.85 8.34 -6.62
N ASN A 97 -7.47 7.88 -7.81
CA ASN A 97 -8.38 7.59 -8.90
C ASN A 97 -8.31 6.08 -9.21
N SER A 98 -9.43 5.38 -8.99
CA SER A 98 -9.54 3.93 -9.21
C SER A 98 -9.27 3.51 -10.65
N LYS A 99 -9.44 4.43 -11.61
CA LYS A 99 -9.29 4.19 -13.05
C LYS A 99 -7.89 4.43 -13.58
N THR A 100 -6.95 4.92 -12.76
CA THR A 100 -5.57 5.13 -13.19
C THR A 100 -4.91 3.77 -13.49
N PRO A 101 -4.45 3.52 -14.74
CA PRO A 101 -3.78 2.28 -15.10
C PRO A 101 -2.34 2.22 -14.53
N ILE A 102 -1.74 1.04 -14.57
CA ILE A 102 -0.29 0.90 -14.33
C ILE A 102 0.45 1.65 -15.44
N THR A 103 1.44 2.45 -15.06
CA THR A 103 2.32 3.16 -16.00
C THR A 103 3.54 2.31 -16.32
N ASN A 104 4.05 2.41 -17.54
CA ASN A 104 5.32 1.80 -17.89
C ASN A 104 6.46 2.42 -17.05
N ILE A 105 7.31 1.56 -16.50
CA ILE A 105 8.48 1.94 -15.69
C ILE A 105 9.60 2.54 -16.55
N GLU A 106 9.68 2.14 -17.83
CA GLU A 106 10.74 2.54 -18.77
C GLU A 106 10.45 3.87 -19.49
N VAL A 107 9.28 4.47 -19.27
CA VAL A 107 9.04 5.85 -19.71
C VAL A 107 9.93 6.73 -18.84
N PHE A 108 11.15 6.96 -19.34
CA PHE A 108 12.07 7.98 -18.87
C PHE A 108 11.29 9.30 -18.86
N ASP A 109 10.83 9.68 -17.68
CA ASP A 109 10.32 11.00 -17.41
C ASP A 109 11.48 11.80 -16.83
N PRO A 110 12.16 12.63 -17.64
CA PRO A 110 13.30 13.42 -17.18
C PRO A 110 12.91 14.33 -16.03
N GLU A 111 11.65 14.76 -15.96
CA GLU A 111 11.16 15.59 -14.86
C GLU A 111 11.08 14.82 -13.54
N ARG A 112 10.71 13.53 -13.61
CA ARG A 112 10.56 12.64 -12.45
C ARG A 112 11.90 12.17 -11.85
N LEU A 113 12.97 12.20 -12.64
CA LEU A 113 14.32 11.82 -12.25
C LEU A 113 15.25 13.02 -11.99
N ARG A 114 14.78 14.26 -12.14
CA ARG A 114 15.60 15.47 -11.89
C ARG A 114 16.24 15.49 -10.49
N HIS A 115 15.61 14.86 -9.50
CA HIS A 115 16.17 14.76 -8.13
C HIS A 115 17.25 13.67 -7.97
N LEU A 116 17.37 12.76 -8.94
CA LEU A 116 18.36 11.69 -8.97
C LEU A 116 19.54 11.98 -9.91
N LEU A 117 19.40 12.98 -10.78
CA LEU A 117 20.49 13.43 -11.64
C LEU A 117 21.37 14.44 -10.87
N PRO A 118 22.70 14.27 -10.87
CA PRO A 118 23.60 15.32 -10.40
C PRO A 118 23.34 16.59 -11.24
N TRP A 119 23.29 17.73 -10.57
CA TRP A 119 22.80 19.06 -11.02
C TRP A 119 23.35 19.64 -12.34
N ASN A 120 24.08 18.90 -13.16
CA ASN A 120 24.85 19.39 -14.30
C ASN A 120 24.62 18.67 -15.64
N ILE A 121 23.55 17.88 -15.81
CA ILE A 121 23.23 17.29 -17.12
C ILE A 121 22.07 18.08 -17.75
N ASP A 122 22.42 18.96 -18.69
CA ASP A 122 21.46 19.58 -19.60
C ASP A 122 20.98 18.51 -20.60
N LEU A 123 19.67 18.26 -20.64
CA LEU A 123 19.03 17.29 -21.52
C LEU A 123 18.28 17.97 -22.68
N THR A 124 18.59 19.23 -22.98
CA THR A 124 18.11 19.86 -24.22
C THR A 124 18.93 19.37 -25.42
N LEU A 125 18.34 18.47 -26.21
CA LEU A 125 18.66 18.23 -27.62
C LEU A 125 17.48 18.69 -28.48
#